data_AF-A0A3M1GAU9-F1
#
_entry.id   AF-A0A3M1GAU9-F1
#
_cell.length_a   1.000
_cell.length_b   1.000
_cell.length_c   1.000
_cell.angle_alpha   90.00
_cell.angle_beta   90.00
_cell.angle_gamma   90.00
#
_symmetry.space_group_name_H-M   'P 1'
#
loop_
_entity.id
_entity.type
_entity.pdbx_description
1 polymer ?
#
loop_
_entity_poly.entity_id
_entity_poly.type
_entity_poly.pdbx_seq_one_letter_code
_entity_poly.pdbx_strand_id
1 'polypeptide(L)'
;IGSRETVVNYSMPLGLHHIMAAGHHYGPGPWVTLSRPDWSSPYYHQADAIGLGADRGPDGSNALADYAPEIAARWGDPATCPEDLLLWFHHVPWDHRMRSGRTLWDELALRYQQGVDEVRAMRQTWDALAPFIDAERHDNVRQRLARQERDACEWRDACLLYFQQFSQRPLPAGVEPPAHPLDHYINHRLRHVPGDPADS
;
A
#
# COMPACT_ATOMS: atom_id res chain seq x y z
N ILE A 1 18.80 7.31 1.16
CA ILE A 1 18.32 5.95 1.54
C ILE A 1 16.89 6.13 2.01
N GLY A 2 15.91 5.38 1.47
CA GLY A 2 14.50 5.51 1.88
C GLY A 2 13.46 5.26 0.78
N SER A 3 13.82 5.45 -0.50
CA SER A 3 12.86 5.39 -1.62
C SER A 3 12.10 4.08 -1.76
N ARG A 4 12.73 2.93 -1.45
CA ARG A 4 12.05 1.61 -1.45
C ARG A 4 10.92 1.57 -0.44
N GLU A 5 11.19 2.01 0.79
CA GLU A 5 10.19 1.96 1.87
C GLU A 5 9.08 2.97 1.63
N THR A 6 9.39 4.09 0.98
CA THR A 6 8.36 5.03 0.53
C THR A 6 7.36 4.39 -0.41
N VAL A 7 7.81 3.56 -1.35
CA VAL A 7 6.90 2.79 -2.22
C VAL A 7 6.07 1.81 -1.41
N VAL A 8 6.67 1.09 -0.46
CA VAL A 8 5.93 0.21 0.44
C VAL A 8 4.84 0.99 1.18
N ASN A 9 5.19 2.13 1.79
CA ASN A 9 4.29 2.98 2.55
C ASN A 9 3.08 3.46 1.75
N TYR A 10 3.28 4.04 0.56
CA TYR A 10 2.15 4.54 -0.24
C TYR A 10 1.43 3.45 -1.02
N SER A 11 1.92 2.22 -1.13
CA SER A 11 1.25 1.18 -1.93
C SER A 11 0.72 0.02 -1.10
N MET A 12 1.58 -0.65 -0.35
CA MET A 12 1.32 -1.97 0.25
C MET A 12 2.04 -2.12 1.62
N PRO A 13 1.71 -1.28 2.62
CA PRO A 13 2.34 -1.35 3.92
C PRO A 13 1.79 -2.53 4.75
N LEU A 14 2.45 -2.79 5.89
CA LEU A 14 1.98 -3.72 6.93
C LEU A 14 1.80 -5.19 6.50
N GLY A 15 2.39 -5.59 5.38
CA GLY A 15 2.26 -6.94 4.81
C GLY A 15 1.16 -7.07 3.76
N LEU A 16 0.46 -5.98 3.40
CA LEU A 16 -0.39 -5.98 2.20
C LEU A 16 0.42 -6.33 0.96
N HIS A 17 -0.25 -6.97 0.00
CA HIS A 17 0.34 -7.37 -1.28
C HIS A 17 -0.76 -7.61 -2.31
N HIS A 18 -0.38 -7.64 -3.58
CA HIS A 18 -1.26 -7.99 -4.70
C HIS A 18 -2.53 -7.10 -4.83
N ILE A 19 -2.45 -5.82 -4.47
CA ILE A 19 -3.49 -4.79 -4.64
C ILE A 19 -3.19 -3.79 -5.78
N MET A 20 -2.62 -4.25 -6.89
CA MET A 20 -2.26 -3.43 -8.06
C MET A 20 -3.33 -3.56 -9.15
N ALA A 21 -3.40 -2.57 -10.05
CA ALA A 21 -4.21 -2.66 -11.27
C ALA A 21 -3.91 -3.92 -12.11
N ALA A 22 -4.96 -4.51 -12.68
CA ALA A 22 -4.84 -5.73 -13.49
C ALA A 22 -4.07 -5.51 -14.79
N GLY A 23 -3.25 -6.50 -15.18
CA GLY A 23 -2.51 -6.51 -16.44
C GLY A 23 -1.21 -5.70 -16.38
N HIS A 24 -1.30 -4.39 -16.18
CA HIS A 24 -0.12 -3.51 -16.26
C HIS A 24 0.54 -3.20 -14.91
N HIS A 25 -0.10 -3.56 -13.78
CA HIS A 25 0.40 -3.41 -12.41
C HIS A 25 0.76 -1.99 -11.95
N TYR A 26 0.63 -0.99 -12.82
CA TYR A 26 0.83 0.40 -12.51
C TYR A 26 -0.43 1.03 -11.90
N GLY A 27 -0.36 1.42 -10.62
CA GLY A 27 -1.46 2.04 -9.87
C GLY A 27 -2.23 1.08 -8.98
N PRO A 28 -3.08 1.63 -8.08
CA PRO A 28 -3.86 0.85 -7.11
C PRO A 28 -4.95 0.02 -7.80
N GLY A 29 -5.22 -1.15 -7.25
CA GLY A 29 -6.33 -2.01 -7.66
C GLY A 29 -6.80 -2.95 -6.56
N PRO A 30 -7.04 -2.51 -5.31
CA PRO A 30 -7.43 -3.41 -4.23
C PRO A 30 -8.79 -4.09 -4.45
N TRP A 31 -9.64 -3.56 -5.34
CA TRP A 31 -10.93 -4.15 -5.75
C TRP A 31 -10.83 -5.15 -6.92
N VAL A 32 -9.65 -5.30 -7.53
CA VAL A 32 -9.49 -6.09 -8.77
C VAL A 32 -9.89 -7.54 -8.54
N THR A 33 -10.87 -8.00 -9.32
CA THR A 33 -11.37 -9.38 -9.31
C THR A 33 -11.27 -9.96 -10.72
N LEU A 34 -10.66 -11.14 -10.85
CA LEU A 34 -10.37 -11.82 -12.11
C LEU A 34 -10.94 -13.25 -12.09
N SER A 35 -10.76 -13.98 -13.20
CA SER A 35 -11.31 -15.34 -13.36
C SER A 35 -10.78 -16.36 -12.35
N ARG A 36 -9.59 -16.11 -11.81
CA ARG A 36 -8.98 -16.93 -10.75
C ARG A 36 -8.90 -16.14 -9.44
N PRO A 37 -9.27 -16.76 -8.30
CA PRO A 37 -9.15 -16.11 -7.00
C PRO A 37 -7.73 -15.65 -6.70
N ASP A 38 -6.72 -16.47 -6.99
CA ASP A 38 -5.30 -16.14 -6.76
C ASP A 38 -4.75 -15.08 -7.72
N TRP A 39 -5.56 -14.55 -8.65
CA TRP A 39 -5.22 -13.37 -9.44
C TRP A 39 -5.98 -12.12 -8.97
N SER A 40 -6.87 -12.26 -7.98
CA SER A 40 -7.75 -11.21 -7.49
C SER A 40 -7.20 -10.61 -6.20
N SER A 41 -7.24 -9.29 -6.08
CA SER A 41 -6.77 -8.59 -4.88
C SER A 41 -7.51 -9.01 -3.59
N PRO A 42 -8.85 -9.18 -3.59
CA PRO A 42 -9.59 -9.65 -2.40
C PRO A 42 -9.14 -10.99 -1.83
N TYR A 43 -8.57 -11.88 -2.64
CA TYR A 43 -8.03 -13.16 -2.17
C TYR A 43 -6.88 -12.98 -1.17
N TYR A 44 -6.07 -11.93 -1.36
CA TYR A 44 -4.86 -11.69 -0.57
C TYR A 44 -5.12 -10.84 0.67
N HIS A 45 -5.88 -9.74 0.52
CA HIS A 45 -6.09 -8.82 1.64
C HIS A 45 -7.27 -9.20 2.54
N GLN A 46 -8.23 -9.99 2.04
CA GLN A 46 -9.41 -10.52 2.77
C GLN A 46 -10.08 -9.48 3.69
N ALA A 47 -10.31 -8.27 3.18
CA ALA A 47 -10.91 -7.20 3.96
C ALA A 47 -12.39 -7.48 4.19
N ASP A 48 -12.84 -7.32 5.43
CA ASP A 48 -14.25 -7.45 5.82
C ASP A 48 -14.60 -6.50 6.98
N ALA A 49 -15.84 -6.55 7.46
CA ALA A 49 -16.31 -5.69 8.55
C ALA A 49 -15.57 -5.91 9.88
N ILE A 50 -14.91 -7.05 10.06
CA ILE A 50 -14.18 -7.42 11.27
C ILE A 50 -12.75 -6.91 11.19
N GLY A 51 -12.07 -7.11 10.06
CA GLY A 51 -10.63 -6.87 9.95
C GLY A 51 -10.03 -6.93 8.55
N LEU A 52 -8.71 -7.09 8.53
CA LEU A 52 -7.87 -7.08 7.33
C LEU A 52 -6.71 -8.07 7.48
N GLY A 53 -6.25 -8.61 6.36
CA GLY A 53 -5.13 -9.55 6.26
C GLY A 53 -5.62 -10.98 6.05
N ALA A 54 -4.70 -11.92 5.81
CA ALA A 54 -5.07 -13.32 5.60
C ALA A 54 -4.50 -14.20 6.72
N ASP A 55 -5.34 -15.04 7.32
CA ASP A 55 -4.88 -15.99 8.32
C ASP A 55 -4.13 -17.15 7.66
N ARG A 56 -2.86 -17.26 8.01
CA ARG A 56 -1.96 -18.30 7.51
C ARG A 56 -1.28 -19.08 8.63
N GLY A 57 -1.84 -18.97 9.84
CA GLY A 57 -1.60 -19.85 10.97
C GLY A 57 -2.43 -21.14 10.88
N PRO A 58 -2.41 -21.96 11.95
CA PRO A 58 -3.04 -23.28 11.97
C PRO A 58 -4.55 -23.28 11.70
N ASP A 59 -5.24 -22.19 12.05
CA ASP A 59 -6.69 -22.03 11.86
C ASP A 59 -7.06 -21.48 10.46
N GLY A 60 -6.06 -21.01 9.71
CA GLY A 60 -6.19 -20.52 8.34
C GLY A 60 -5.57 -21.47 7.32
N SER A 61 -4.71 -20.94 6.43
CA SER A 61 -4.05 -21.76 5.40
C SER A 61 -2.90 -22.64 5.92
N ASN A 62 -2.48 -22.45 7.18
CA ASN A 62 -1.35 -23.10 7.82
C ASN A 62 -0.01 -23.02 7.06
N ALA A 63 0.20 -21.98 6.25
CA ALA A 63 1.45 -21.80 5.51
C ALA A 63 2.65 -21.51 6.43
N LEU A 64 2.40 -21.06 7.67
CA LEU A 64 3.44 -20.94 8.69
C LEU A 64 4.14 -22.27 9.01
N ALA A 65 3.47 -23.41 8.83
CA ALA A 65 4.05 -24.73 9.07
C ALA A 65 5.17 -25.10 8.08
N ASP A 66 5.27 -24.39 6.95
CA ASP A 66 6.35 -24.58 5.97
C ASP A 66 7.67 -23.89 6.40
N TYR A 67 7.63 -23.05 7.43
CA TYR A 67 8.80 -22.35 7.95
C TYR A 67 9.49 -23.10 9.09
N ALA A 68 10.74 -22.73 9.38
CA ALA A 68 11.46 -23.23 10.55
C ALA A 68 10.68 -22.91 11.85
N PRO A 69 10.69 -23.79 12.87
CA PRO A 69 9.85 -23.64 14.06
C PRO A 69 9.99 -22.29 14.78
N GLU A 70 11.20 -21.75 14.87
CA GLU A 70 11.47 -20.45 15.48
C GLU A 70 10.88 -19.26 14.69
N ILE A 71 10.79 -19.39 13.37
CA ILE A 71 10.15 -18.40 12.50
C ILE A 71 8.65 -18.53 12.59
N ALA A 72 8.12 -19.75 12.51
CA ALA A 72 6.69 -20.02 12.66
C ALA A 72 6.16 -19.52 14.02
N ALA A 73 6.91 -19.74 15.11
CA ALA A 73 6.56 -19.26 16.44
C ALA A 73 6.53 -17.72 16.52
N ARG A 74 7.53 -17.05 15.93
CA ARG A 74 7.62 -15.58 15.94
C ARG A 74 6.59 -14.92 15.03
N TRP A 75 6.33 -15.48 13.86
CA TRP A 75 5.41 -14.90 12.90
C TRP A 75 3.97 -15.32 13.14
N GLY A 76 3.73 -16.43 13.85
CA GLY A 76 2.40 -16.94 14.19
C GLY A 76 1.75 -16.31 15.40
N ASP A 77 2.45 -15.47 16.16
CA ASP A 77 1.85 -14.64 17.22
C ASP A 77 1.77 -13.19 16.75
N PRO A 78 0.57 -12.59 16.58
CA PRO A 78 0.40 -11.19 16.20
C PRO A 78 1.19 -10.20 17.07
N ALA A 79 1.41 -10.51 18.36
CA ALA A 79 2.14 -9.64 19.27
C ALA A 79 3.66 -9.60 19.00
N THR A 80 4.21 -10.68 18.45
CA THR A 80 5.66 -10.80 18.16
C THR A 80 5.98 -10.74 16.66
N CYS A 81 4.99 -10.90 15.80
CA CYS A 81 5.09 -10.78 14.36
C CYS A 81 5.61 -9.39 13.98
N PRO A 82 6.59 -9.26 13.07
CA PRO A 82 6.97 -7.98 12.49
C PRO A 82 5.77 -7.30 11.81
N GLU A 83 5.54 -6.01 12.10
CA GLU A 83 4.36 -5.30 11.58
C GLU A 83 4.35 -5.20 10.05
N ASP A 84 5.52 -5.18 9.42
CA ASP A 84 5.70 -5.20 7.96
C ASP A 84 5.31 -6.55 7.31
N LEU A 85 5.01 -7.57 8.13
CA LEU A 85 4.53 -8.88 7.70
C LEU A 85 3.19 -9.26 8.33
N LEU A 86 2.60 -8.39 9.17
CA LEU A 86 1.43 -8.73 9.98
C LEU A 86 0.25 -9.23 9.14
N LEU A 87 -0.14 -8.45 8.13
CA LEU A 87 -1.27 -8.77 7.25
C LEU A 87 -0.98 -9.91 6.25
N TRP A 88 0.29 -10.34 6.18
CA TRP A 88 0.66 -11.56 5.49
C TRP A 88 0.23 -12.77 6.31
N PHE A 89 0.48 -12.80 7.61
CA PHE A 89 0.25 -14.02 8.39
C PHE A 89 -1.07 -14.02 9.17
N HIS A 90 -1.66 -12.85 9.37
CA HIS A 90 -2.82 -12.67 10.24
C HIS A 90 -3.93 -11.88 9.57
N HIS A 91 -5.16 -12.34 9.76
CA HIS A 91 -6.34 -11.48 9.69
C HIS A 91 -6.57 -10.89 11.08
N VAL A 92 -6.43 -9.57 11.22
CA VAL A 92 -6.55 -8.89 12.53
C VAL A 92 -7.69 -7.86 12.53
N PRO A 93 -8.38 -7.66 13.67
CA PRO A 93 -9.46 -6.69 13.76
C PRO A 93 -9.00 -5.27 13.45
N TRP A 94 -9.88 -4.43 12.93
CA TRP A 94 -9.58 -3.01 12.68
C TRP A 94 -9.12 -2.23 13.93
N ASP A 95 -9.52 -2.68 15.13
CA ASP A 95 -9.12 -2.14 16.44
C ASP A 95 -7.81 -2.72 17.01
N HIS A 96 -7.17 -3.66 16.31
CA HIS A 96 -5.91 -4.24 16.74
C HIS A 96 -4.89 -3.13 17.02
N ARG A 97 -4.21 -3.21 18.18
CA ARG A 97 -3.27 -2.19 18.63
C ARG A 97 -1.88 -2.50 18.07
N MET A 98 -1.45 -1.65 17.15
CA MET A 98 -0.10 -1.65 16.60
C MET A 98 0.91 -1.22 17.68
N ARG A 99 2.20 -1.46 17.47
CA ARG A 99 3.29 -1.08 18.37
C ARG A 99 3.36 0.41 18.63
N SER A 100 2.85 1.23 17.70
CA SER A 100 2.67 2.67 17.85
C SER A 100 1.58 3.06 18.86
N GLY A 101 0.76 2.11 19.31
CA GLY A 101 -0.44 2.33 20.13
C GLY A 101 -1.70 2.68 19.31
N ARG A 102 -1.54 2.94 18.01
CA ARG A 102 -2.66 3.21 17.08
C ARG A 102 -3.44 1.95 16.77
N THR A 103 -4.68 2.12 16.32
CA THR A 103 -5.45 1.02 15.75
C THR A 103 -4.86 0.61 14.39
N LEU A 104 -5.15 -0.60 13.91
CA LEU A 104 -4.76 -1.05 12.56
C LEU A 104 -5.21 -0.05 11.50
N TRP A 105 -6.46 0.40 11.59
CA TRP A 105 -7.02 1.38 10.64
C TRP A 105 -6.20 2.68 10.61
N ASP A 106 -5.92 3.26 11.78
CA ASP A 106 -5.19 4.52 11.86
C ASP A 106 -3.74 4.37 11.40
N GLU A 107 -3.08 3.27 11.78
CA GLU A 107 -1.73 2.96 11.33
C GLU A 107 -1.69 2.80 9.81
N LEU A 108 -2.61 2.04 9.22
CA LEU A 108 -2.70 1.86 7.77
C LEU A 108 -2.83 3.22 7.06
N ALA A 109 -3.79 4.05 7.48
CA ALA A 109 -4.05 5.35 6.88
C ALA A 109 -2.83 6.29 6.98
N LEU A 110 -2.18 6.32 8.14
CA LEU A 110 -0.99 7.14 8.35
C LEU A 110 0.24 6.61 7.60
N ARG A 111 0.37 5.30 7.35
CA ARG A 111 1.44 4.75 6.49
C ARG A 111 1.27 5.17 5.04
N TYR A 112 0.06 5.12 4.51
CA TYR A 112 -0.21 5.62 3.16
C TYR A 112 0.11 7.12 3.04
N GLN A 113 -0.30 7.92 4.02
CA GLN A 113 0.05 9.35 4.06
C GLN A 113 1.55 9.57 4.19
N GLN A 114 2.23 8.83 5.06
CA GLN A 114 3.68 8.90 5.24
C GLN A 114 4.41 8.68 3.90
N GLY A 115 3.96 7.72 3.09
CA GLY A 115 4.54 7.49 1.77
C GLY A 115 4.41 8.70 0.84
N VAL A 116 3.28 9.40 0.86
CA VAL A 116 3.10 10.66 0.10
C VAL A 116 4.07 11.74 0.59
N ASP A 117 4.17 11.92 1.90
CA ASP A 117 5.02 12.94 2.51
C ASP A 117 6.52 12.68 2.26
N GLU A 118 6.93 11.41 2.24
CA GLU A 118 8.29 11.01 1.88
C GLU A 118 8.61 11.32 0.40
N VAL A 119 7.67 11.14 -0.54
CA VAL A 119 7.86 11.56 -1.94
C VAL A 119 8.00 13.08 -2.04
N ARG A 120 7.20 13.84 -1.30
CA ARG A 120 7.32 15.31 -1.24
C ARG A 120 8.68 15.73 -0.71
N ALA A 121 9.20 15.06 0.33
CA ALA A 121 10.55 15.31 0.85
C ALA A 121 11.64 14.96 -0.18
N MET A 122 11.46 13.88 -0.95
CA MET A 122 12.37 13.54 -2.06
C MET A 122 12.39 14.63 -3.14
N ARG A 123 11.23 15.19 -3.50
CA ARG A 123 11.15 16.32 -4.44
C ARG A 123 11.92 17.54 -3.94
N GLN A 124 11.69 17.94 -2.69
CA GLN A 124 12.39 19.08 -2.09
C GLN A 124 13.91 18.87 -2.06
N THR A 125 14.34 17.65 -1.70
CA THR A 125 15.75 17.28 -1.70
C THR A 125 16.34 17.36 -3.12
N TRP A 126 15.63 16.88 -4.13
CA TRP A 126 16.08 16.94 -5.52
C TRP A 126 16.14 18.36 -6.07
N ASP A 127 15.15 19.18 -5.77
CA ASP A 127 15.10 20.59 -6.19
C ASP A 127 16.31 21.36 -5.64
N ALA A 128 16.72 21.10 -4.39
CA ALA A 128 17.90 21.72 -3.78
C ALA A 128 19.24 21.32 -4.46
N LEU A 129 19.26 20.24 -5.24
CA LEU A 129 20.46 19.79 -5.97
C LEU A 129 20.65 20.47 -7.33
N ALA A 130 19.74 21.34 -7.76
CA ALA A 130 19.80 22.02 -9.06
C ALA A 130 21.15 22.68 -9.38
N PRO A 131 21.86 23.33 -8.44
CA PRO A 131 23.17 23.94 -8.73
C PRO A 131 24.31 22.95 -8.99
N PHE A 132 24.12 21.67 -8.65
CA PHE A 132 25.17 20.64 -8.66
C PHE A 132 24.99 19.59 -9.77
N ILE A 133 23.90 19.66 -10.53
CA ILE A 133 23.52 18.70 -11.58
C ILE A 133 23.23 19.48 -12.86
N ASP A 134 23.57 18.94 -14.02
CA ASP A 134 23.18 19.56 -15.29
C ASP A 134 21.64 19.67 -15.43
N ALA A 135 21.21 20.70 -16.15
CA ALA A 135 19.80 21.05 -16.26
C ALA A 135 18.94 19.93 -16.85
N GLU A 136 19.46 19.16 -17.80
CA GLU A 136 18.71 18.09 -18.48
C GLU A 136 18.37 16.95 -17.52
N ARG A 137 19.37 16.39 -16.83
CA ARG A 137 19.14 15.32 -15.86
C ARG A 137 18.34 15.80 -14.65
N HIS A 138 18.60 17.03 -14.19
CA HIS A 138 17.85 17.63 -13.09
C HIS A 138 16.36 17.70 -13.43
N ASP A 139 16.01 18.28 -14.58
CA ASP A 139 14.62 18.45 -14.97
C ASP A 139 13.94 17.09 -15.26
N ASN A 140 14.63 16.14 -15.88
CA ASN A 140 14.08 14.80 -16.12
C ASN A 140 13.64 14.11 -14.84
N VAL A 141 14.50 14.08 -13.81
CA VAL A 141 14.19 13.44 -12.53
C VAL A 141 13.15 14.23 -11.76
N ARG A 142 13.19 15.58 -11.82
CA ARG A 142 12.18 16.44 -11.20
C ARG A 142 10.78 16.13 -11.72
N GLN A 143 10.62 15.99 -13.04
CA GLN A 143 9.34 15.62 -13.65
C GLN A 143 8.87 14.22 -13.21
N ARG A 144 9.79 13.24 -13.11
CA ARG A 144 9.47 11.88 -12.64
C ARG A 144 9.05 11.86 -11.18
N LEU A 145 9.69 12.63 -10.31
CA LEU A 145 9.29 12.75 -8.90
C LEU A 145 7.95 13.46 -8.73
N ALA A 146 7.65 14.47 -9.54
CA ALA A 146 6.32 15.09 -9.55
C ALA A 146 5.22 14.11 -9.98
N ARG A 147 5.53 13.24 -10.95
CA ARG A 147 4.66 12.14 -11.36
C ARG A 147 4.49 11.11 -10.23
N GLN A 148 5.57 10.70 -9.58
CA GLN A 148 5.53 9.78 -8.44
C GLN A 148 4.69 10.33 -7.28
N GLU A 149 4.73 11.64 -6.99
CA GLU A 149 3.89 12.21 -5.92
C GLU A 149 2.40 12.07 -6.26
N ARG A 150 2.01 12.40 -7.50
CA ARG A 150 0.62 12.23 -7.93
C ARG A 150 0.19 10.76 -7.81
N ASP A 151 1.04 9.84 -8.26
CA ASP A 151 0.76 8.41 -8.20
C ASP A 151 0.65 7.93 -6.73
N ALA A 152 1.50 8.44 -5.82
CA ALA A 152 1.43 8.12 -4.39
C ALA A 152 0.12 8.64 -3.76
N CYS A 153 -0.34 9.83 -4.13
CA CYS A 153 -1.64 10.36 -3.70
C CYS A 153 -2.79 9.50 -4.23
N GLU A 154 -2.75 9.09 -5.49
CA GLU A 154 -3.76 8.19 -6.08
C GLU A 154 -3.82 6.85 -5.34
N TRP A 155 -2.67 6.25 -5.04
CA TRP A 155 -2.60 5.03 -4.24
C TRP A 155 -3.20 5.21 -2.84
N ARG A 156 -2.80 6.26 -2.10
CA ARG A 156 -3.36 6.56 -0.76
C ARG A 156 -4.87 6.69 -0.84
N ASP A 157 -5.37 7.55 -1.71
CA ASP A 157 -6.79 7.87 -1.79
C ASP A 157 -7.61 6.63 -2.17
N ALA A 158 -7.20 5.92 -3.23
CA ALA A 158 -7.89 4.73 -3.72
C ALA A 158 -7.93 3.61 -2.68
N CYS A 159 -6.79 3.27 -2.06
CA CYS A 159 -6.72 2.19 -1.10
C CYS A 159 -7.49 2.52 0.18
N LEU A 160 -7.35 3.74 0.71
CA LEU A 160 -8.05 4.12 1.93
C LEU A 160 -9.55 4.23 1.72
N LEU A 161 -10.02 4.79 0.60
CA LEU A 161 -11.44 4.81 0.29
C LEU A 161 -12.03 3.40 0.15
N TYR A 162 -11.30 2.48 -0.48
CA TYR A 162 -11.73 1.08 -0.60
C TYR A 162 -11.81 0.39 0.77
N PHE A 163 -10.74 0.43 1.57
CA PHE A 163 -10.74 -0.22 2.87
C PHE A 163 -11.70 0.44 3.87
N GLN A 164 -12.00 1.73 3.71
CA GLN A 164 -13.00 2.45 4.51
C GLN A 164 -14.42 1.86 4.37
N GLN A 165 -14.75 1.26 3.21
CA GLN A 165 -16.04 0.58 3.03
C GLN A 165 -16.22 -0.61 3.99
N PHE A 166 -15.11 -1.20 4.43
CA PHE A 166 -15.10 -2.33 5.35
C PHE A 166 -14.91 -1.88 6.80
N SER A 167 -13.91 -1.00 7.04
CA SER A 167 -13.61 -0.52 8.38
C SER A 167 -14.71 0.36 8.97
N GLN A 168 -15.49 1.05 8.12
CA GLN A 168 -16.54 2.01 8.49
C GLN A 168 -16.04 3.10 9.47
N ARG A 169 -14.75 3.45 9.38
CA ARG A 169 -14.07 4.42 10.24
C ARG A 169 -13.71 5.69 9.47
N PRO A 170 -13.77 6.87 10.11
CA PRO A 170 -13.27 8.10 9.50
C PRO A 170 -11.74 8.02 9.33
N LEU A 171 -11.21 8.79 8.38
CA LEU A 171 -9.75 8.95 8.28
C LEU A 171 -9.22 9.67 9.54
N PRO A 172 -8.10 9.22 10.11
CA PRO A 172 -7.51 9.87 11.28
C PRO A 172 -6.94 11.24 10.92
N ALA A 173 -6.76 12.08 11.95
CA ALA A 173 -6.05 13.34 11.79
C ALA A 173 -4.63 13.11 11.25
N GLY A 174 -4.19 13.98 10.35
CA GLY A 174 -2.91 13.89 9.66
C GLY A 174 -2.98 13.27 8.27
N VAL A 175 -4.09 12.59 7.91
CA VAL A 175 -4.33 12.10 6.55
C VAL A 175 -5.12 13.15 5.78
N GLU A 176 -4.64 13.52 4.59
CA GLU A 176 -5.35 14.46 3.73
C GLU A 176 -6.64 13.83 3.19
N PRO A 177 -7.73 14.61 3.01
CA PRO A 177 -8.95 14.09 2.42
C PRO A 177 -8.70 13.66 0.96
N PRO A 178 -9.34 12.57 0.49
CA PRO A 178 -9.22 12.13 -0.90
C PRO A 178 -9.69 13.19 -1.88
N ALA A 179 -9.00 13.32 -3.00
CA ALA A 179 -9.35 14.31 -4.02
C ALA A 179 -10.67 13.98 -4.76
N HIS A 180 -10.99 12.69 -4.85
CA HIS A 180 -12.15 12.17 -5.59
C HIS A 180 -12.86 11.05 -4.80
N PRO A 181 -14.11 10.70 -5.14
CA PRO A 181 -14.78 9.52 -4.57
C PRO A 181 -14.19 8.21 -5.13
N LEU A 182 -14.45 7.08 -4.46
CA LEU A 182 -13.90 5.77 -4.84
C LEU A 182 -14.21 5.40 -6.30
N ASP A 183 -15.44 5.66 -6.76
CA ASP A 183 -15.87 5.37 -8.13
C ASP A 183 -15.00 6.06 -9.19
N HIS A 184 -14.39 7.21 -8.87
CA HIS A 184 -13.43 7.85 -9.77
C HIS A 184 -12.21 6.96 -10.01
N TYR A 185 -11.62 6.43 -8.94
CA TYR A 185 -10.41 5.60 -9.02
C TYR A 185 -10.69 4.23 -9.63
N ILE A 186 -11.85 3.61 -9.33
CA ILE A 186 -12.27 2.34 -9.94
C ILE A 186 -12.42 2.47 -11.45
N ASN A 187 -13.00 3.57 -11.91
CA ASN A 187 -13.28 3.78 -13.34
C ASN A 187 -12.14 4.51 -14.06
N HIS A 188 -11.03 4.83 -13.38
CA HIS A 188 -9.91 5.52 -13.98
C HIS A 188 -9.23 4.63 -15.01
N ARG A 189 -9.22 5.06 -16.28
CA ARG A 189 -8.54 4.37 -17.37
C ARG A 189 -7.30 5.15 -17.77
N LEU A 190 -6.14 4.58 -17.49
CA LEU A 190 -4.89 5.12 -17.98
C LEU A 190 -4.84 4.94 -19.51
N ARG A 191 -4.62 6.05 -20.22
CA ARG A 191 -4.44 6.03 -21.68
C ARG A 191 -3.03 5.62 -22.09
N HIS A 192 -2.06 5.81 -21.20
CA HIS A 192 -0.66 5.43 -21.38
C HIS A 192 -0.13 4.91 -20.05
N VAL A 193 0.47 3.73 -20.09
CA VAL A 193 1.02 3.07 -18.90
C VAL A 193 2.53 2.96 -19.05
N PRO A 194 3.34 3.63 -18.20
CA PRO A 194 4.78 3.56 -18.34
C PRO A 194 5.29 2.13 -18.20
N GLY A 195 6.06 1.69 -19.19
CA GLY A 195 6.66 0.36 -19.20
C GLY A 195 5.75 -0.75 -19.71
N ASP A 196 4.55 -0.43 -20.24
CA ASP A 196 3.75 -1.40 -20.97
C ASP A 196 4.43 -1.73 -22.33
N PRO A 197 4.75 -3.01 -22.61
CA PRO A 197 5.32 -3.42 -23.90
C PRO A 197 4.42 -3.08 -25.10
N ALA A 198 3.13 -2.84 -24.90
CA ALA A 198 2.22 -2.41 -25.95
C ALA A 198 2.38 -0.92 -26.33
N ASP A 199 3.06 -0.13 -25.51
CA ASP A 199 3.33 1.31 -25.72
C ASP A 199 4.76 1.58 -26.26
N SER A 200 5.56 0.53 -26.58
CA SER A 200 6.94 0.63 -27.12
C SER A 200 7.07 0.29 -28.59
#